data_AF-A0A133Q6T6-F1
#
_entry.id   AF-A0A133Q6T6-F1
#
_cell.length_a   1.000
_cell.length_b   1.000
_cell.length_c   1.000
_cell.angle_alpha   90.00
_cell.angle_beta   90.00
_cell.angle_gamma   90.00
#
_symmetry.space_group_name_H-M   'P 1'
#
loop_
_entity.id
_entity.type
_entity.pdbx_description
1 polymer ?
#
loop_
_entity_poly.entity_id
_entity_poly.type
_entity_poly.pdbx_seq_one_letter_code
_entity_poly.pdbx_strand_id
1 'polypeptide(L)'
;MKRVKCPKCDNFIMFDETKYKSGQRLVFECSQCGKQFGIRIGVSKLRKTQKEENSTTPQDVAENRYGWLQVIENVFHYNQAIPLQLGENVIGRYMKGNVINCPIETVDPSIDMTHCSISVMKDKYGKLKYILKDGPSYTGTFVQNEILGNAERRIIHDGTLFTIGATSIILHTPENED
;
A
#
# COMPACT_ATOMS: atom_id res chain seq x y z
N MET A 1 -21.17 10.79 13.17
CA MET A 1 -21.45 9.80 12.11
C MET A 1 -20.29 8.80 12.03
N LYS A 2 -20.58 7.51 11.86
CA LYS A 2 -19.56 6.46 11.65
C LYS A 2 -19.81 5.72 10.35
N ARG A 3 -18.83 4.89 9.96
CA ARG A 3 -18.88 4.13 8.72
C ARG A 3 -18.55 2.66 8.96
N VAL A 4 -19.16 1.79 8.16
CA VAL A 4 -18.88 0.35 8.17
C VAL A 4 -18.49 -0.10 6.78
N LYS A 5 -17.48 -0.95 6.69
CA LYS A 5 -16.95 -1.49 5.43
C LYS A 5 -17.66 -2.79 5.07
N CYS A 6 -18.12 -2.91 3.82
CA CYS A 6 -18.73 -4.13 3.32
C CYS A 6 -17.70 -5.27 3.21
N PRO A 7 -17.94 -6.46 3.76
CA PRO A 7 -17.00 -7.58 3.72
C PRO A 7 -17.02 -8.35 2.38
N LYS A 8 -17.44 -7.72 1.27
CA LYS A 8 -17.45 -8.34 -0.07
C LYS A 8 -16.87 -7.42 -1.13
N CYS A 9 -17.28 -6.16 -1.15
CA CYS A 9 -16.82 -5.20 -2.15
C CYS A 9 -16.12 -3.99 -1.54
N ASP A 10 -15.83 -4.03 -0.24
CA ASP A 10 -15.08 -2.97 0.45
C ASP A 10 -15.73 -1.57 0.45
N ASN A 11 -16.98 -1.45 -0.04
CA ASN A 11 -17.74 -0.20 -0.02
C ASN A 11 -18.06 0.27 1.41
N PHE A 12 -18.04 1.59 1.63
CA PHE A 12 -18.36 2.20 2.92
C PHE A 12 -19.85 2.55 3.02
N ILE A 13 -20.47 2.18 4.14
CA ILE A 13 -21.85 2.51 4.47
C ILE A 13 -21.84 3.42 5.70
N MET A 14 -22.45 4.60 5.57
CA MET A 14 -22.53 5.59 6.64
C MET A 14 -23.72 5.30 7.55
N PHE A 15 -23.52 5.42 8.87
CA PHE A 15 -24.60 5.33 9.84
C PHE A 15 -24.37 6.26 11.02
N ASP A 16 -25.45 6.66 11.66
CA ASP A 16 -25.39 7.47 12.86
C ASP A 16 -25.33 6.57 14.09
N GLU A 17 -24.14 6.43 14.69
CA GLU A 17 -23.92 5.63 15.89
C GLU A 17 -24.70 6.17 17.10
N THR A 18 -25.00 7.47 17.16
CA THR A 18 -25.72 8.08 18.30
C THR A 18 -27.14 7.54 18.45
N LYS A 19 -27.68 6.92 17.40
CA LYS A 19 -29.01 6.30 17.41
C LYS A 19 -29.03 4.89 17.97
N TYR A 20 -27.88 4.31 18.34
CA TYR A 20 -27.76 2.90 18.69
C TYR A 20 -26.97 2.69 20.00
N LYS A 21 -27.33 1.64 20.76
CA LYS A 21 -26.67 1.33 22.03
C LYS A 21 -25.44 0.43 21.82
N SER A 22 -24.38 0.64 22.61
CA SER A 22 -23.23 -0.26 22.65
C SER A 22 -23.66 -1.71 22.93
N GLY A 23 -23.15 -2.65 22.14
CA GLY A 23 -23.50 -4.08 22.20
C GLY A 23 -24.63 -4.51 21.25
N GLN A 24 -25.35 -3.56 20.65
CA GLN A 24 -26.43 -3.84 19.69
C GLN A 24 -25.87 -4.41 18.37
N ARG A 25 -26.52 -5.45 17.85
CA ARG A 25 -26.24 -6.02 16.54
C ARG A 25 -27.02 -5.25 15.49
N LEU A 26 -26.33 -4.61 14.57
CA LEU A 26 -26.91 -3.93 13.41
C LEU A 26 -26.68 -4.77 12.16
N VAL A 27 -27.69 -4.84 11.30
CA VAL A 27 -27.61 -5.48 9.98
C VAL A 27 -27.58 -4.38 8.92
N PHE A 28 -26.59 -4.45 8.05
CA PHE A 28 -26.38 -3.52 6.95
C PHE A 28 -26.53 -4.25 5.63
N GLU A 29 -27.11 -3.58 4.64
CA GLU A 29 -27.15 -4.03 3.26
C GLU A 29 -26.28 -3.13 2.40
N CYS A 30 -25.36 -3.72 1.65
CA CYS A 30 -24.50 -2.96 0.77
C CYS A 30 -25.21 -2.58 -0.52
N SER A 31 -25.40 -1.28 -0.76
CA SER A 31 -26.01 -0.74 -1.98
C SER A 31 -25.25 -1.08 -3.28
N GLN A 32 -23.97 -1.44 -3.18
CA GLN A 32 -23.13 -1.75 -4.35
C GLN A 32 -23.13 -3.23 -4.74
N CYS A 33 -23.27 -4.16 -3.79
CA CYS A 33 -23.16 -5.59 -4.07
C CYS A 33 -24.32 -6.45 -3.52
N GLY A 34 -25.33 -5.81 -2.92
CA GLY A 34 -26.51 -6.43 -2.32
C GLY A 34 -26.24 -7.31 -1.09
N LYS A 35 -24.98 -7.38 -0.60
CA LYS A 35 -24.64 -8.25 0.52
C LYS A 35 -25.17 -7.67 1.83
N GLN A 36 -25.91 -8.49 2.56
CA GLN A 36 -26.28 -8.23 3.94
C GLN A 36 -25.21 -8.75 4.91
N PHE A 37 -24.84 -7.94 5.90
CA PHE A 37 -23.86 -8.31 6.91
C PHE A 37 -24.14 -7.61 8.25
N GLY A 38 -23.73 -8.23 9.36
CA GLY A 38 -23.99 -7.70 10.70
C GLY A 38 -22.73 -7.17 11.38
N ILE A 39 -22.83 -6.07 12.11
CA ILE A 39 -21.79 -5.58 13.03
C ILE A 39 -22.33 -5.44 14.44
N ARG A 40 -21.45 -5.52 15.43
CA ARG A 40 -21.77 -5.28 16.84
C ARG A 40 -21.07 -4.02 17.31
N ILE A 41 -21.85 -2.99 17.64
CA ILE A 41 -21.34 -1.69 18.10
C ILE A 41 -20.61 -1.86 19.42
N GLY A 42 -19.46 -1.20 19.59
CA GLY A 42 -18.68 -1.17 20.82
C GLY A 42 -17.71 -2.35 21.04
N VAL A 43 -17.79 -3.42 20.26
CA VAL A 43 -16.91 -4.61 20.40
C VAL A 43 -15.93 -4.75 19.23
N SER A 44 -16.28 -4.17 18.08
CA SER A 44 -15.41 -4.12 16.91
C SER A 44 -14.74 -2.76 16.84
N LYS A 45 -13.39 -2.73 16.80
CA LYS A 45 -12.63 -1.51 16.48
C LYS A 45 -13.20 -0.97 15.16
N LEU A 46 -14.00 0.09 15.25
CA LEU A 46 -14.47 0.81 14.08
C LEU A 46 -13.22 1.40 13.43
N ARG A 47 -12.78 0.76 12.33
CA ARG A 47 -11.58 1.14 11.59
C ARG A 47 -11.72 2.59 11.13
N LYS A 48 -10.64 3.35 11.31
CA LYS A 48 -10.59 4.77 10.96
C LYS A 48 -10.74 4.92 9.45
N THR A 49 -10.88 6.16 8.97
CA THR A 49 -10.88 6.35 7.53
C THR A 49 -9.52 5.93 6.94
N GLN A 50 -9.42 5.41 5.70
CA GLN A 50 -8.11 5.07 5.10
C GLN A 50 -7.13 6.26 5.13
N LYS A 51 -7.66 7.48 5.02
CA LYS A 51 -6.92 8.74 5.16
C LYS A 51 -6.38 8.99 6.58
N GLU A 52 -7.00 8.40 7.60
CA GLU A 52 -6.59 8.47 9.02
C GLU A 52 -5.86 7.19 9.50
N GLU A 53 -5.96 6.08 8.76
CA GLU A 53 -5.26 4.80 9.01
C GLU A 53 -3.92 4.72 8.25
N ASN A 54 -3.77 5.46 7.14
CA ASN A 54 -2.47 5.86 6.58
C ASN A 54 -1.80 6.93 7.46
N SER A 55 -1.71 6.67 8.76
CA SER A 55 -1.05 7.51 9.76
C SER A 55 0.48 7.54 9.61
N THR A 56 1.02 7.01 8.52
CA THR A 56 2.41 7.14 8.13
C THR A 56 2.48 8.25 7.10
N THR A 57 2.63 9.47 7.58
CA THR A 57 2.83 10.62 6.70
C THR A 57 4.23 10.51 6.04
N PRO A 58 4.45 11.15 4.88
CA PRO A 58 5.79 11.26 4.30
C PRO A 58 6.85 11.76 5.30
N GLN A 59 6.45 12.59 6.27
CA GLN A 59 7.32 13.07 7.35
C GLN A 59 7.72 11.94 8.32
N ASP A 60 6.80 11.04 8.67
CA ASP A 60 7.08 9.93 9.59
C ASP A 60 8.05 8.88 9.03
N VAL A 61 8.15 8.76 7.69
CA VAL A 61 9.07 7.82 7.02
C VAL A 61 10.30 8.49 6.41
N ALA A 62 10.33 9.81 6.32
CA ALA A 62 11.53 10.54 5.89
C ALA A 62 12.73 10.22 6.78
N GLU A 63 12.50 9.93 8.07
CA GLU A 63 13.53 9.51 9.02
C GLU A 63 13.97 8.04 8.85
N ASN A 64 13.38 7.29 7.91
CA ASN A 64 13.76 5.90 7.71
C ASN A 64 15.19 5.78 7.16
N ARG A 65 16.03 5.12 7.96
CA ARG A 65 17.44 4.82 7.65
C ARG A 65 17.67 4.11 6.31
N TYR A 66 16.67 3.41 5.77
CA TYR A 66 16.78 2.67 4.51
C TYR A 66 15.99 3.28 3.35
N GLY A 67 15.45 4.49 3.53
CA GLY A 67 14.58 5.14 2.54
C GLY A 67 13.14 4.66 2.60
N TRP A 68 12.32 5.21 1.70
CA TRP A 68 10.89 4.96 1.64
C TRP A 68 10.36 5.13 0.21
N LEU A 69 9.17 4.60 -0.03
CA LEU A 69 8.46 4.71 -1.30
C LEU A 69 7.29 5.66 -1.16
N GLN A 70 7.24 6.67 -2.02
CA GLN A 70 6.09 7.53 -2.17
C GLN A 70 5.18 6.98 -3.25
N VAL A 71 4.04 6.44 -2.85
CA VAL A 71 2.99 6.00 -3.76
C VAL A 71 2.11 7.20 -4.09
N ILE A 72 2.13 7.63 -5.35
CA ILE A 72 1.43 8.84 -5.80
C ILE A 72 -0.07 8.57 -5.90
N GLU A 73 -0.87 9.43 -5.25
CA GLU A 73 -2.34 9.35 -5.28
C GLU A 73 -2.89 9.27 -6.71
N ASN A 74 -3.90 8.40 -6.87
CA ASN A 74 -4.66 8.28 -8.12
C ASN A 74 -6.13 7.94 -7.80
N VAL A 75 -6.90 7.59 -8.84
CA VAL A 75 -8.33 7.25 -8.69
C VAL A 75 -8.59 5.96 -7.88
N PHE A 76 -7.58 5.11 -7.68
CA PHE A 76 -7.69 3.82 -7.01
C PHE A 76 -7.20 3.84 -5.56
N HIS A 77 -6.44 4.86 -5.15
CA HIS A 77 -5.93 4.99 -3.79
C HIS A 77 -5.43 6.40 -3.47
N TYR A 78 -5.39 6.71 -2.17
CA TYR A 78 -4.73 7.91 -1.67
C TYR A 78 -3.19 7.75 -1.70
N ASN A 79 -2.51 8.88 -1.53
CA ASN A 79 -1.06 8.90 -1.29
C ASN A 79 -0.70 8.01 -0.09
N GLN A 80 0.36 7.21 -0.25
CA GLN A 80 0.89 6.32 0.78
C GLN A 80 2.41 6.44 0.83
N ALA A 81 2.96 6.32 2.03
CA ALA A 81 4.39 6.36 2.27
C ALA A 81 4.81 5.02 2.90
N ILE A 82 5.64 4.24 2.21
CA ILE A 82 6.00 2.89 2.62
C ILE A 82 7.49 2.84 3.00
N PRO A 83 7.83 2.59 4.28
CA PRO A 83 9.22 2.49 4.70
C PRO A 83 9.88 1.24 4.12
N LEU A 84 11.11 1.38 3.62
CA LEU A 84 11.93 0.24 3.21
C LEU A 84 12.72 -0.33 4.38
N GLN A 85 13.11 -1.59 4.26
CA GLN A 85 13.94 -2.32 5.20
C GLN A 85 15.16 -2.90 4.49
N LEU A 86 16.22 -3.22 5.24
CA LEU A 86 17.34 -3.96 4.69
C LEU A 86 16.89 -5.35 4.24
N GLY A 87 17.33 -5.80 3.07
CA GLY A 87 16.92 -7.06 2.47
C GLY A 87 15.84 -6.85 1.40
N GLU A 88 14.99 -7.86 1.21
CA GLU A 88 13.97 -7.85 0.16
C GLU A 88 12.67 -7.17 0.64
N ASN A 89 12.24 -6.15 -0.10
CA ASN A 89 11.00 -5.41 0.11
C ASN A 89 10.03 -5.77 -1.01
N VAL A 90 9.06 -6.62 -0.72
CA VAL A 90 8.08 -7.14 -1.67
C VAL A 90 6.88 -6.21 -1.71
N ILE A 91 6.62 -5.65 -2.88
CA ILE A 91 5.60 -4.64 -3.14
C ILE A 91 4.45 -5.28 -3.92
N GLY A 92 3.23 -4.97 -3.51
CA GLY A 92 2.03 -5.47 -4.17
C GLY A 92 0.76 -4.98 -3.50
N ARG A 93 -0.38 -5.39 -4.05
CA ARG A 93 -1.70 -5.02 -3.52
C ARG A 93 -1.94 -5.69 -2.17
N TYR A 94 -2.40 -4.91 -1.20
CA TYR A 94 -2.82 -5.42 0.10
C TYR A 94 -3.97 -6.42 -0.04
N MET A 95 -3.77 -7.63 0.49
CA MET A 95 -4.83 -8.63 0.67
C MET A 95 -4.66 -9.31 2.02
N LYS A 96 -5.77 -9.54 2.72
CA LYS A 96 -5.75 -10.23 4.02
C LYS A 96 -5.15 -11.63 3.87
N GLY A 97 -4.04 -11.87 4.56
CA GLY A 97 -3.32 -13.16 4.54
C GLY A 97 -2.20 -13.26 3.50
N ASN A 98 -2.00 -12.24 2.67
CA ASN A 98 -0.82 -12.15 1.82
C ASN A 98 0.41 -11.74 2.64
N VAL A 99 1.54 -12.41 2.40
CA VAL A 99 2.77 -12.26 3.19
C VAL A 99 3.76 -11.37 2.42
N ILE A 100 3.42 -10.08 2.32
CA ILE A 100 4.31 -9.05 1.77
C ILE A 100 4.59 -7.99 2.84
N ASN A 101 5.77 -7.38 2.79
CA ASN A 101 6.19 -6.36 3.76
C ASN A 101 5.96 -4.91 3.28
N CYS A 102 5.74 -4.69 1.98
CA CYS A 102 5.41 -3.38 1.42
C CYS A 102 4.05 -3.40 0.70
N PRO A 103 2.94 -3.65 1.41
CA PRO A 103 1.61 -3.64 0.82
C PRO A 103 1.17 -2.23 0.43
N ILE A 104 0.55 -2.10 -0.74
CA ILE A 104 -0.16 -0.90 -1.18
C ILE A 104 -1.66 -1.14 -0.99
N GLU A 105 -2.30 -0.27 -0.21
CA GLU A 105 -3.76 -0.25 -0.13
C GLU A 105 -4.33 0.39 -1.40
N THR A 106 -4.80 -0.44 -2.32
CA THR A 106 -5.34 -0.01 -3.61
C THR A 106 -6.44 -0.93 -4.08
N VAL A 107 -7.44 -0.37 -4.76
CA VAL A 107 -8.47 -1.14 -5.48
C VAL A 107 -8.14 -1.32 -6.96
N ASP A 108 -6.94 -0.94 -7.39
CA ASP A 108 -6.47 -1.12 -8.76
C ASP A 108 -6.42 -2.63 -9.11
N PRO A 109 -7.17 -3.10 -10.12
CA PRO A 109 -7.15 -4.49 -10.55
C PRO A 109 -5.83 -4.88 -11.23
N SER A 110 -5.06 -3.91 -11.74
CA SER A 110 -3.82 -4.12 -12.49
C SER A 110 -2.57 -4.32 -11.64
N ILE A 111 -2.70 -4.19 -10.31
CA ILE A 111 -1.63 -4.43 -9.34
C ILE A 111 -1.82 -5.81 -8.70
N ASP A 112 -0.82 -6.66 -8.90
CA ASP A 112 -0.80 -8.01 -8.37
C ASP A 112 -0.51 -8.02 -6.86
N MET A 113 -0.88 -9.13 -6.20
CA MET A 113 -0.61 -9.34 -4.78
C MET A 113 0.89 -9.33 -4.47
N THR A 114 1.71 -9.82 -5.41
CA THR A 114 3.17 -9.83 -5.33
C THR A 114 3.65 -9.33 -6.69
N HIS A 115 3.84 -8.03 -6.82
CA HIS A 115 4.02 -7.40 -8.12
C HIS A 115 5.49 -7.16 -8.45
N CYS A 116 6.25 -6.58 -7.53
CA CYS A 116 7.68 -6.36 -7.70
C CYS A 116 8.41 -6.42 -6.35
N SER A 117 9.74 -6.38 -6.37
CA SER A 117 10.53 -6.25 -5.15
C SER A 117 11.70 -5.29 -5.30
N ILE A 118 12.02 -4.61 -4.20
CA ILE A 118 13.21 -3.78 -4.05
C ILE A 118 14.12 -4.46 -3.04
N SER A 119 15.28 -4.92 -3.50
CA SER A 119 16.34 -5.38 -2.61
C SER A 119 17.19 -4.19 -2.16
N VAL A 120 17.18 -3.91 -0.86
CA VAL A 120 18.04 -2.91 -0.22
C VAL A 120 19.23 -3.62 0.39
N MET A 121 20.44 -3.25 -0.04
CA MET A 121 21.67 -3.86 0.41
C MET A 121 22.71 -2.79 0.71
N LYS A 122 23.71 -3.11 1.54
CA LYS A 122 24.90 -2.26 1.69
C LYS A 122 26.00 -2.78 0.77
N ASP A 123 26.70 -1.87 0.11
CA ASP A 123 27.91 -2.21 -0.61
C ASP A 123 29.11 -2.38 0.34
N LYS A 124 30.29 -2.64 -0.24
CA LYS A 124 31.55 -2.80 0.52
C LYS A 124 32.01 -1.54 1.25
N TYR A 125 31.47 -0.37 0.90
CA TYR A 125 31.74 0.92 1.53
C TYR A 125 30.64 1.33 2.52
N GLY A 126 29.62 0.48 2.71
CA GLY A 126 28.50 0.76 3.60
C GLY A 126 27.37 1.58 2.97
N LYS A 127 27.48 1.96 1.69
CA LYS A 127 26.47 2.74 0.97
C LYS A 127 25.29 1.86 0.57
N LEU A 128 24.07 2.40 0.67
CA LEU A 128 22.86 1.68 0.29
C LEU A 128 22.74 1.56 -1.23
N LYS A 129 22.38 0.36 -1.68
CA LYS A 129 22.08 0.00 -3.06
C LYS A 129 20.66 -0.55 -3.13
N TYR A 130 19.90 -0.04 -4.08
CA TYR A 130 18.51 -0.41 -4.32
C TYR A 130 18.42 -1.13 -5.67
N ILE A 131 17.87 -2.34 -5.66
CA ILE A 131 17.71 -3.15 -6.87
C ILE A 131 16.24 -3.47 -7.03
N LEU A 132 15.62 -2.94 -8.08
CA LEU A 132 14.26 -3.24 -8.47
C LEU A 132 14.23 -4.47 -9.37
N LYS A 133 13.27 -5.34 -9.12
CA LYS A 133 13.01 -6.55 -9.90
C LYS A 133 11.51 -6.73 -10.05
N ASP A 134 11.08 -7.07 -11.26
CA ASP A 134 9.69 -7.48 -11.50
C ASP A 134 9.40 -8.85 -10.88
N GLY A 135 8.22 -8.99 -10.29
CA GLY A 135 7.72 -10.23 -9.69
C GLY A 135 6.98 -11.10 -10.71
N PRO A 136 6.11 -12.01 -10.26
CA PRO A 136 5.16 -12.71 -11.13
C PRO A 136 3.99 -11.77 -11.52
N SER A 137 4.30 -10.58 -12.01
CA SER A 137 3.30 -9.58 -12.33
C SER A 137 2.63 -9.88 -13.68
N TYR A 138 1.35 -9.52 -13.81
CA TYR A 138 0.62 -9.67 -15.08
C TYR A 138 0.83 -8.46 -16.00
N THR A 139 0.97 -7.27 -15.42
CA THR A 139 1.07 -6.01 -16.19
C THR A 139 2.49 -5.50 -16.34
N GLY A 140 3.46 -6.02 -15.59
CA GLY A 140 4.86 -5.62 -15.65
C GLY A 140 5.19 -4.40 -14.78
N THR A 141 6.46 -4.31 -14.42
CA THR A 141 7.05 -3.15 -13.73
C THR A 141 7.81 -2.28 -14.74
N PHE A 142 7.57 -0.97 -14.71
CA PHE A 142 8.18 -0.02 -15.64
C PHE A 142 9.06 0.99 -14.91
N VAL A 143 10.24 1.26 -15.45
CA VAL A 143 11.14 2.34 -14.99
C VAL A 143 11.34 3.29 -16.16
N GLN A 144 10.97 4.57 -16.00
CA GLN A 144 11.07 5.57 -17.08
C GLN A 144 10.42 5.12 -18.41
N ASN A 145 9.22 4.53 -18.34
CA ASN A 145 8.47 3.94 -19.45
C ASN A 145 9.10 2.71 -20.12
N GLU A 146 10.19 2.17 -19.58
CA GLU A 146 10.75 0.89 -20.03
C GLU A 146 10.32 -0.25 -19.09
N ILE A 147 9.75 -1.30 -19.66
CA ILE A 147 9.41 -2.51 -18.90
C ILE A 147 10.68 -3.25 -18.49
N LEU A 148 10.71 -3.75 -17.25
CA LEU A 148 11.75 -4.67 -16.81
C LEU A 148 11.61 -6.01 -17.53
N GLY A 149 12.71 -6.51 -18.08
CA GLY A 149 12.76 -7.81 -18.72
C GLY A 149 12.63 -8.97 -17.73
N ASN A 150 12.45 -10.17 -18.27
CA ASN A 150 12.35 -11.38 -17.45
C ASN A 150 13.62 -11.58 -16.59
N ALA A 151 13.42 -11.70 -15.28
CA ALA A 151 14.47 -11.79 -14.26
C ALA A 151 15.48 -10.62 -14.26
N GLU A 152 15.15 -9.50 -14.92
CA GLU A 152 15.99 -8.31 -14.92
C GLU A 152 16.11 -7.73 -13.51
N ARG A 153 17.31 -7.26 -13.17
CA ARG A 153 17.60 -6.54 -11.94
C ARG A 153 18.13 -5.16 -12.30
N ARG A 154 17.34 -4.12 -12.04
CA ARG A 154 17.71 -2.74 -12.34
C ARG A 154 18.11 -2.01 -11.08
N ILE A 155 19.29 -1.39 -11.10
CA ILE A 155 19.71 -0.51 -10.01
C ILE A 155 18.91 0.77 -10.14
N ILE A 156 18.28 1.19 -9.05
CA ILE A 156 17.52 2.43 -8.99
C ILE A 156 18.14 3.36 -7.94
N HIS A 157 17.90 4.66 -8.12
CA HIS A 157 18.50 5.73 -7.31
C HIS A 157 17.42 6.60 -6.69
N ASP A 158 17.85 7.51 -5.83
CA ASP A 158 16.98 8.56 -5.31
C ASP A 158 16.20 9.28 -6.42
N GLY A 159 14.93 9.55 -6.17
CA GLY A 159 14.03 10.18 -7.14
C GLY A 159 13.62 9.29 -8.32
N THR A 160 14.04 8.02 -8.36
CA THR A 160 13.61 7.11 -9.44
C THR A 160 12.09 6.91 -9.39
N LEU A 161 11.44 7.29 -10.48
CA LEU A 161 10.02 7.02 -10.73
C LEU A 161 9.88 5.67 -11.44
N PHE A 162 9.09 4.79 -10.86
CA PHE A 162 8.68 3.54 -11.48
C PHE A 162 7.17 3.36 -11.36
N THR A 163 6.59 2.56 -12.25
CA THR A 163 5.15 2.37 -12.35
C THR A 163 4.83 0.88 -12.32
N ILE A 164 3.77 0.54 -11.58
CA ILE A 164 3.18 -0.79 -11.53
C ILE A 164 1.68 -0.64 -11.73
N GLY A 165 1.09 -1.37 -12.68
CA GLY A 165 -0.31 -1.12 -13.04
C GLY A 165 -0.58 0.34 -13.42
N ALA A 166 -1.56 0.98 -12.79
CA ALA A 166 -1.84 2.43 -12.94
C ALA A 166 -1.21 3.31 -11.83
N THR A 167 -0.34 2.75 -11.00
CA THR A 167 0.24 3.43 -9.84
C THR A 167 1.70 3.80 -10.07
N SER A 168 1.99 5.08 -9.89
CA SER A 168 3.35 5.63 -9.94
C SER A 168 3.95 5.73 -8.55
N ILE A 169 5.22 5.36 -8.43
CA ILE A 169 5.95 5.26 -7.17
C ILE A 169 7.32 5.94 -7.31
N ILE A 170 7.67 6.79 -6.36
CA ILE A 170 8.99 7.43 -6.27
C ILE A 170 9.78 6.79 -5.14
N LEU A 171 11.03 6.41 -5.42
CA LEU A 171 11.99 6.03 -4.38
C LEU A 171 12.61 7.29 -3.76
N HIS A 172 12.52 7.40 -2.44
CA HIS A 172 13.29 8.35 -1.64
C HIS A 172 14.30 7.60 -0.81
N THR A 173 15.56 8.01 -0.88
CA THR A 173 16.67 7.44 -0.14
C THR A 173 17.12 8.43 0.92
N PRO A 174 17.76 7.98 2.01
CA PRO A 174 18.35 8.91 2.95
C PRO A 174 19.46 9.68 2.23
N GLU A 175 19.47 11.01 2.34
CA GLU A 175 20.62 11.81 1.96
C GLU A 175 21.83 11.27 2.72
N ASN A 176 22.85 10.80 1.99
CA ASN A 176 24.15 10.63 2.61
C ASN A 176 24.72 12.04 2.69
N GLU A 177 24.75 12.62 3.88
CA GLU A 177 25.69 13.71 4.17
C GLU A 177 27.09 13.14 3.92
N ASP A 178 27.62 13.37 2.72
CA ASP A 178 29.05 13.24 2.43
C ASP A 178 29.83 14.38 3.11
#